data_AF-A0AA38RWU4-F1
#
_entry.id   AF-A0AA38RWU4-F1
#
_cell.length_a   1.000
_cell.length_b   1.000
_cell.length_c   1.000
_cell.angle_alpha   90.00
_cell.angle_beta   90.00
_cell.angle_gamma   90.00
#
_symmetry.space_group_name_H-M   'P 1'
#
loop_
_entity.id
_entity.type
_entity.pdbx_description
1 polymer ?
#
loop_
_entity_poly.entity_id
_entity_poly.type
_entity_poly.pdbx_seq_one_letter_code
_entity_poly.pdbx_strand_id
1 'polypeptide(L)'
;MPAQPNRRMPLSCEPCRVRKIRCPQTTSSPGGPCGTCLRRGVPADQCVFLRDIYGRRPSHPRTPGAAAVVDESREATNSELLERIRKLESLVVGNTHSGTPGTRPEGSTTSSPLVVLSIAVMSLDESSPLLRDLGKSSLASRSISTLTSRYRAAAFRCLEADHYLWRQNLRTLQALILLIYGINHSHGQSWSLLGLTRNVALSLGCHVDPEHFNLDTVEAEQRRRCWAGLTMLYLIQNTCLGSIDPAPIQSSVRLPLDVDDDELTASSTTVNLQMARNRNTPSQMSYLLYKFRLYDVCSRICSQLFSENGLPSYDAITAFDNEISAQQDEWNIKYVSDTRHSSLPTHHAVHLNILFGYSHQLFLLLHRPVLVQARTASGSNHRYPSSQLLSSRSRCLQSASALLGIHRLLHENDDFRPYQWYNRGLGSFHAFHAAVFIAYICGTTTDLDADYVASLRRELESSVTTFDAMASTGMSRICEKAAPILRHLCANSNLFSLKNLQPVQEIPQTLHPLTPPLSGNGCSEGQAYSPTMLHTTSQQLEAFLETLQPSQWLSPAAITWNDWDMIMDGYPNSAGLFST
;
A
#
# COMPACT_ATOMS: atom_id res chain seq x y z
N MET A 1 -30.73 -14.45 30.08
CA MET A 1 -29.57 -15.37 30.23
C MET A 1 -28.32 -14.61 29.85
N PRO A 2 -27.20 -14.70 30.61
CA PRO A 2 -26.00 -13.93 30.29
C PRO A 2 -25.37 -14.46 29.00
N ALA A 3 -24.98 -13.54 28.12
CA ALA A 3 -24.32 -13.84 26.86
C ALA A 3 -22.93 -14.43 27.13
N GLN A 4 -22.68 -15.64 26.61
CA GLN A 4 -21.37 -16.30 26.74
C GLN A 4 -20.30 -15.59 25.88
N PRO A 5 -19.04 -15.60 26.31
CA PRO A 5 -17.93 -14.97 25.60
C PRO A 5 -17.70 -15.64 24.23
N ASN A 6 -17.32 -14.83 23.25
CA ASN A 6 -17.12 -15.19 21.85
C ASN A 6 -15.92 -16.16 21.69
N ARG A 7 -16.12 -17.44 22.05
CA ARG A 7 -15.12 -18.50 21.86
C ARG A 7 -15.00 -18.78 20.35
N ARG A 8 -13.82 -18.51 19.78
CA ARG A 8 -13.46 -18.88 18.41
C ARG A 8 -13.86 -20.34 18.15
N MET A 9 -14.76 -20.57 17.19
CA MET A 9 -15.22 -21.91 16.85
C MET A 9 -14.06 -22.76 16.30
N PRO A 10 -13.89 -24.01 16.77
CA PRO A 10 -12.82 -24.87 16.30
C PRO A 10 -12.98 -25.21 14.81
N LEU A 11 -11.90 -25.05 14.05
CA LEU A 11 -11.86 -25.37 12.62
C LEU A 11 -11.68 -26.88 12.33
N SER A 12 -11.28 -27.66 13.34
CA SER A 12 -11.13 -29.11 13.26
C SER A 12 -12.44 -29.82 13.59
N CYS A 13 -12.72 -30.96 12.95
CA CYS A 13 -13.83 -31.82 13.35
C CYS A 13 -13.62 -32.39 14.76
N GLU A 14 -14.70 -32.79 15.42
CA GLU A 14 -14.69 -33.22 16.82
C GLU A 14 -13.70 -34.36 17.10
N PRO A 15 -13.65 -35.46 16.30
CA PRO A 15 -12.70 -36.55 16.55
C PRO A 15 -11.23 -36.14 16.42
N CYS A 16 -10.90 -35.24 15.49
CA CYS A 16 -9.54 -34.75 15.32
C CYS A 16 -9.14 -33.77 16.43
N ARG A 17 -10.09 -32.97 16.92
CA ARG A 17 -9.92 -32.04 18.02
C ARG A 17 -9.65 -32.77 19.33
N VAL A 18 -10.49 -33.74 19.68
CA VAL A 18 -10.36 -34.55 20.91
C VAL A 18 -9.03 -35.29 20.92
N ARG A 19 -8.59 -35.82 19.77
CA ARG A 19 -7.33 -36.55 19.64
C ARG A 19 -6.10 -35.64 19.44
N LYS A 20 -6.27 -34.31 19.41
CA LYS A 20 -5.21 -33.30 19.17
C LYS A 20 -4.35 -33.58 17.92
N ILE A 21 -4.98 -34.03 16.83
CA ILE A 21 -4.30 -34.35 15.55
C ILE A 21 -4.76 -33.42 14.42
N ARG A 22 -3.92 -33.31 13.38
CA ARG A 22 -4.18 -32.43 12.24
C ARG A 22 -5.47 -32.84 11.49
N CYS A 23 -6.43 -31.92 11.42
CA CYS A 23 -7.64 -32.07 10.61
C CYS A 23 -7.46 -31.32 9.27
N PRO A 24 -7.46 -31.99 8.11
CA PRO A 24 -7.19 -31.34 6.82
C PRO A 24 -8.32 -30.42 6.33
N GLN A 25 -9.45 -30.29 7.06
CA GLN A 25 -10.62 -29.45 6.75
C GLN A 25 -11.32 -29.69 5.41
N THR A 26 -10.66 -30.34 4.46
CA THR A 26 -11.20 -30.87 3.21
C THR A 26 -11.78 -32.26 3.45
N THR A 27 -13.07 -32.40 3.18
CA THR A 27 -13.75 -33.70 3.08
C THR A 27 -13.51 -34.25 1.68
N SER A 28 -13.34 -35.56 1.55
CA SER A 28 -13.14 -36.21 0.24
C SER A 28 -14.36 -36.10 -0.68
N SER A 29 -15.54 -35.80 -0.10
CA SER A 29 -16.82 -35.66 -0.77
C SER A 29 -17.73 -34.71 0.04
N PRO A 30 -18.73 -34.05 -0.58
CA PRO A 30 -19.69 -33.22 0.14
C PRO A 30 -20.45 -34.06 1.17
N GLY A 31 -20.27 -33.76 2.47
CA GLY A 31 -20.84 -34.55 3.57
C GLY A 31 -20.04 -35.80 4.00
N GLY A 32 -18.86 -36.05 3.41
CA GLY A 32 -17.96 -37.14 3.82
C GLY A 32 -17.04 -36.78 5.00
N PRO A 33 -16.37 -37.76 5.64
CA PRO A 33 -15.42 -37.48 6.72
C PRO A 33 -14.17 -36.75 6.21
N CYS A 34 -13.49 -36.00 7.09
CA CYS A 34 -12.21 -35.38 6.74
C CYS A 34 -11.14 -36.44 6.46
N GLY A 35 -10.10 -36.12 5.67
CA GLY A 35 -9.07 -37.09 5.27
C GLY A 35 -8.35 -37.80 6.43
N THR A 36 -8.26 -37.18 7.61
CA THR A 36 -7.70 -37.83 8.81
C THR A 36 -8.68 -38.80 9.46
N CYS A 37 -9.98 -38.47 9.48
CA CYS A 37 -11.04 -39.38 9.94
C CYS A 37 -11.20 -40.57 8.98
N LEU A 38 -11.13 -40.32 7.67
CA LEU A 38 -11.20 -41.36 6.64
C LEU A 38 -10.07 -42.40 6.79
N ARG A 39 -8.81 -41.95 6.90
CA ARG A 39 -7.66 -42.86 7.10
C ARG A 39 -7.69 -43.66 8.40
N ARG A 40 -8.43 -43.15 9.40
CA ARG A 40 -8.54 -43.77 10.73
C ARG A 40 -9.82 -44.56 10.93
N GLY A 41 -10.62 -44.76 9.87
CA GLY A 41 -11.87 -45.51 9.94
C GLY A 41 -12.93 -44.87 10.83
N VAL A 42 -12.88 -43.54 11.04
CA VAL A 42 -13.93 -42.84 11.79
C VAL A 42 -15.17 -42.69 10.89
N PRO A 43 -16.34 -43.19 11.31
CA PRO A 43 -17.58 -43.07 10.55
C PRO A 43 -17.93 -41.62 10.20
N ALA A 44 -18.58 -41.42 9.04
CA ALA A 44 -18.88 -40.09 8.49
C ALA A 44 -19.76 -39.25 9.42
N ASP A 45 -20.76 -39.89 10.05
CA ASP A 45 -21.69 -39.33 11.03
C ASP A 45 -21.01 -38.87 12.33
N GLN A 46 -19.81 -39.39 12.63
CA GLN A 46 -19.03 -38.99 13.80
C GLN A 46 -18.00 -37.90 13.48
N CYS A 47 -17.73 -37.63 12.20
CA CYS A 47 -16.82 -36.58 11.76
C CYS A 47 -17.54 -35.23 11.64
N VAL A 48 -18.03 -34.70 12.76
CA VAL A 48 -18.85 -33.48 12.78
C VAL A 48 -18.00 -32.23 12.99
N PHE A 49 -18.25 -31.20 12.19
CA PHE A 49 -17.72 -29.85 12.43
C PHE A 49 -18.80 -29.00 13.09
N LEU A 50 -18.42 -28.23 14.12
CA LEU A 50 -19.34 -27.34 14.84
C LEU A 50 -20.04 -26.32 13.92
N ARG A 51 -19.37 -25.87 12.86
CA ARG A 51 -19.96 -24.95 11.85
C ARG A 51 -21.13 -25.57 11.08
N ASP A 52 -21.18 -26.88 10.93
CA ASP A 52 -22.22 -27.57 10.16
C ASP A 52 -23.52 -27.74 10.99
N ILE A 53 -23.41 -27.70 12.32
CA ILE A 53 -24.56 -27.78 13.25
C ILE A 53 -25.33 -26.45 13.32
N TYR A 54 -24.64 -25.31 13.23
CA TYR A 54 -25.24 -23.98 13.43
C TYR A 54 -25.50 -23.19 12.12
N GLY A 55 -25.25 -23.77 10.94
CA GLY A 55 -25.14 -23.04 9.67
C GLY A 55 -26.36 -23.04 8.72
N ARG A 56 -27.51 -23.66 9.05
CA ARG A 56 -28.68 -23.68 8.15
C ARG A 56 -29.87 -22.88 8.72
N ARG A 57 -30.20 -21.74 8.10
CA ARG A 57 -31.55 -21.15 8.13
C ARG A 57 -32.09 -21.05 6.69
N PRO A 58 -33.38 -21.34 6.42
CA PRO A 58 -33.94 -21.28 5.07
C PRO A 58 -34.31 -19.85 4.62
N SER A 59 -34.15 -19.58 3.33
CA SER A 59 -34.40 -18.33 2.62
C SER A 59 -35.88 -18.11 2.24
N HIS A 60 -36.38 -16.87 2.38
CA HIS A 60 -37.67 -16.42 1.80
C HIS A 60 -37.46 -15.54 0.55
N PRO A 61 -38.41 -15.52 -0.42
CA PRO A 61 -38.26 -14.77 -1.68
C PRO A 61 -38.78 -13.32 -1.57
N ARG A 62 -38.18 -12.37 -2.31
CA ARG A 62 -38.68 -11.00 -2.51
C ARG A 62 -38.94 -10.70 -3.99
N THR A 63 -40.01 -9.96 -4.25
CA THR A 63 -40.51 -9.46 -5.54
C THR A 63 -39.83 -8.15 -5.99
N PRO A 64 -39.86 -7.79 -7.29
CA PRO A 64 -39.10 -6.67 -7.86
C PRO A 64 -39.94 -5.43 -8.22
N GLY A 65 -39.32 -4.24 -8.20
CA GLY A 65 -39.89 -3.03 -8.82
C GLY A 65 -39.03 -1.76 -8.73
N ALA A 66 -38.71 -1.22 -9.91
CA ALA A 66 -38.40 0.18 -10.26
C ALA A 66 -36.98 0.78 -10.04
N ALA A 67 -36.16 0.75 -11.09
CA ALA A 67 -35.14 1.77 -11.39
C ALA A 67 -34.60 1.58 -12.83
N ALA A 68 -35.22 2.23 -13.83
CA ALA A 68 -34.85 2.07 -15.24
C ALA A 68 -34.92 3.42 -15.98
N VAL A 69 -33.95 4.32 -15.72
CA VAL A 69 -33.73 5.50 -16.60
C VAL A 69 -32.26 5.96 -16.66
N VAL A 70 -31.33 5.38 -15.89
CA VAL A 70 -29.88 5.76 -15.90
C VAL A 70 -29.00 4.69 -16.59
N ASP A 71 -29.63 3.68 -17.19
CA ASP A 71 -28.99 2.40 -17.55
C ASP A 71 -28.30 2.41 -18.93
N GLU A 72 -28.78 3.19 -19.90
CA GLU A 72 -28.37 3.03 -21.31
C GLU A 72 -26.91 3.43 -21.60
N SER A 73 -26.34 4.45 -20.95
CA SER A 73 -24.93 4.83 -21.18
C SER A 73 -23.94 3.94 -20.42
N ARG A 74 -24.37 3.40 -19.28
CA ARG A 74 -23.65 2.41 -18.46
C ARG A 74 -23.69 1.02 -19.09
N GLU A 75 -24.79 0.64 -19.71
CA GLU A 75 -24.88 -0.59 -20.49
C GLU A 75 -23.96 -0.52 -21.71
N ALA A 76 -23.91 0.59 -22.44
CA ALA A 76 -23.03 0.73 -23.61
C ALA A 76 -21.53 0.57 -23.28
N THR A 77 -21.04 1.20 -22.20
CA THR A 77 -19.64 1.10 -21.77
C THR A 77 -19.31 -0.27 -21.15
N ASN A 78 -20.23 -0.85 -20.38
CA ASN A 78 -20.07 -2.22 -19.87
C ASN A 78 -20.15 -3.26 -20.98
N SER A 79 -20.95 -3.02 -22.03
CA SER A 79 -21.04 -3.90 -23.20
C SER A 79 -19.72 -3.97 -23.95
N GLU A 80 -19.06 -2.82 -24.17
CA GLU A 80 -17.77 -2.78 -24.84
C GLU A 80 -16.66 -3.45 -24.01
N LEU A 81 -16.65 -3.24 -22.69
CA LEU A 81 -15.73 -3.92 -21.78
C LEU A 81 -15.97 -5.44 -21.73
N LEU A 82 -17.24 -5.87 -21.67
CA LEU A 82 -17.62 -7.29 -21.69
C LEU A 82 -17.26 -7.93 -23.04
N GLU A 83 -17.40 -7.21 -24.15
CA GLU A 83 -17.01 -7.71 -25.46
C GLU A 83 -15.49 -7.82 -25.59
N ARG A 84 -14.72 -6.87 -25.03
CA ARG A 84 -13.26 -6.98 -24.93
C ARG A 84 -12.83 -8.14 -24.05
N ILE A 85 -13.50 -8.37 -22.92
CA ILE A 85 -13.22 -9.52 -22.03
C ILE A 85 -13.55 -10.83 -22.74
N ARG A 86 -14.72 -10.96 -23.39
CA ARG A 86 -15.08 -12.16 -24.16
C ARG A 86 -14.13 -12.41 -25.33
N LYS A 87 -13.67 -11.36 -26.01
CA LYS A 87 -12.67 -11.46 -27.08
C LYS A 87 -11.30 -11.90 -26.54
N LEU A 88 -10.89 -11.41 -25.37
CA LEU A 88 -9.67 -11.88 -24.71
C LEU A 88 -9.82 -13.33 -24.24
N GLU A 89 -10.97 -13.72 -23.71
CA GLU A 89 -11.28 -15.10 -23.32
C GLU A 89 -11.31 -16.03 -24.54
N SER A 90 -11.90 -15.62 -25.67
CA SER A 90 -11.96 -16.43 -26.89
C SER A 90 -10.59 -16.58 -27.54
N LEU A 91 -9.72 -15.57 -27.47
CA LEU A 91 -8.31 -15.65 -27.90
C LEU A 91 -7.50 -16.59 -26.99
N VAL A 92 -7.73 -16.54 -25.67
CA VAL A 92 -7.10 -17.46 -24.71
C VAL A 92 -7.58 -18.90 -24.92
N VAL A 93 -8.89 -19.09 -25.12
CA VAL A 93 -9.50 -20.42 -25.35
C VAL A 93 -9.13 -20.99 -26.72
N GLY A 94 -9.09 -20.16 -27.77
CA GLY A 94 -8.67 -20.53 -29.12
C GLY A 94 -7.20 -20.98 -29.18
N ASN A 95 -6.33 -20.36 -28.39
CA ASN A 95 -4.93 -20.79 -28.22
C ASN A 95 -4.77 -22.06 -27.37
N THR A 96 -5.78 -22.44 -26.58
CA THR A 96 -5.76 -23.69 -25.80
C THR A 96 -6.32 -24.90 -26.54
N HIS A 97 -7.09 -24.71 -27.62
CA HIS A 97 -7.77 -25.80 -28.33
C HIS A 97 -7.32 -26.03 -29.78
N SER A 98 -6.44 -25.19 -30.35
CA SER A 98 -5.81 -25.44 -31.65
C SER A 98 -4.51 -26.27 -31.51
N GLY A 99 -4.65 -27.48 -30.97
CA GLY A 99 -3.59 -28.49 -30.93
C GLY A 99 -3.94 -29.68 -31.81
N THR A 100 -3.71 -29.59 -33.12
CA THR A 100 -3.51 -30.79 -33.96
C THR A 100 -2.13 -31.38 -33.64
N PRO A 101 -2.00 -32.70 -33.42
CA PRO A 101 -0.72 -33.31 -33.13
C PRO A 101 0.09 -33.39 -34.42
N GLY A 102 0.94 -32.40 -34.70
CA GLY A 102 1.83 -32.47 -35.86
C GLY A 102 2.60 -31.20 -36.23
N THR A 103 2.18 -30.02 -35.81
CA THR A 103 2.93 -28.77 -36.08
C THR A 103 2.86 -27.88 -34.85
N ARG A 104 4.00 -27.68 -34.16
CA ARG A 104 4.11 -26.75 -33.02
C ARG A 104 4.06 -25.32 -33.57
N PRO A 105 3.11 -24.45 -33.15
CA PRO A 105 3.29 -23.03 -33.36
C PRO A 105 4.36 -22.56 -32.38
N GLU A 106 5.48 -22.05 -32.90
CA GLU A 106 6.42 -21.29 -32.10
C GLU A 106 5.75 -19.99 -31.63
N GLY A 107 5.55 -19.87 -30.32
CA GLY A 107 5.25 -18.59 -29.66
C GLY A 107 3.76 -18.27 -29.50
N SER A 108 3.24 -18.36 -28.27
CA SER A 108 2.23 -17.45 -27.68
C SER A 108 1.51 -18.04 -26.45
N THR A 109 2.22 -18.70 -25.53
CA THR A 109 1.72 -18.83 -24.15
C THR A 109 1.88 -17.47 -23.45
N THR A 110 1.03 -16.50 -23.80
CA THR A 110 1.14 -15.14 -23.26
C THR A 110 0.74 -15.14 -21.78
N SER A 111 1.71 -15.05 -20.89
CA SER A 111 1.47 -14.85 -19.45
C SER A 111 0.89 -13.46 -19.15
N SER A 112 1.19 -12.47 -19.99
CA SER A 112 0.84 -11.05 -19.79
C SER A 112 -0.64 -10.78 -19.49
N PRO A 113 -1.63 -11.34 -20.20
CA PRO A 113 -3.05 -11.10 -19.90
C PRO A 113 -3.45 -11.57 -18.50
N LEU A 114 -2.95 -12.73 -18.04
CA LEU A 114 -3.26 -13.25 -16.71
C LEU A 114 -2.61 -12.41 -15.61
N VAL A 115 -1.41 -11.87 -15.86
CA VAL A 115 -0.78 -10.91 -14.96
C VAL A 115 -1.61 -9.65 -14.84
N VAL A 116 -2.02 -9.07 -15.97
CA VAL A 116 -2.86 -7.87 -16.00
C VAL A 116 -4.17 -8.10 -15.26
N LEU A 117 -4.84 -9.25 -15.47
CA LEU A 117 -6.05 -9.60 -14.73
C LEU A 117 -5.79 -9.71 -13.22
N SER A 118 -4.66 -10.27 -12.80
CA SER A 118 -4.32 -10.38 -11.37
C SER A 118 -4.16 -9.02 -10.69
N ILE A 119 -3.76 -7.98 -11.44
CA ILE A 119 -3.62 -6.61 -10.93
C ILE A 119 -4.95 -5.86 -11.06
N ALA A 120 -5.63 -5.97 -12.20
CA ALA A 120 -6.86 -5.26 -12.50
C ALA A 120 -7.99 -5.59 -11.51
N VAL A 121 -8.03 -6.82 -10.98
CA VAL A 121 -8.99 -7.21 -9.94
C VAL A 121 -8.89 -6.32 -8.69
N MET A 122 -7.73 -5.73 -8.41
CA MET A 122 -7.55 -4.81 -7.27
C MET A 122 -8.27 -3.46 -7.48
N SER A 123 -8.55 -3.08 -8.73
CA SER A 123 -9.31 -1.86 -9.08
C SER A 123 -10.82 -2.04 -8.96
N LEU A 124 -11.29 -3.28 -8.74
CA LEU A 124 -12.73 -3.54 -8.63
C LEU A 124 -13.30 -2.91 -7.36
N ASP A 125 -14.48 -2.33 -7.53
CA ASP A 125 -15.31 -1.84 -6.44
C ASP A 125 -15.98 -2.98 -5.68
N GLU A 126 -16.35 -2.75 -4.41
CA GLU A 126 -17.06 -3.74 -3.59
C GLU A 126 -18.40 -4.15 -4.19
N SER A 127 -19.08 -3.24 -4.90
CA SER A 127 -20.36 -3.50 -5.54
C SER A 127 -20.21 -4.10 -6.94
N SER A 128 -18.99 -4.42 -7.39
CA SER A 128 -18.77 -4.92 -8.74
C SER A 128 -19.43 -6.31 -8.93
N PRO A 129 -20.29 -6.48 -9.95
CA PRO A 129 -20.92 -7.78 -10.21
C PRO A 129 -19.90 -8.87 -10.53
N LEU A 130 -18.75 -8.50 -11.10
CA LEU A 130 -17.66 -9.41 -11.43
C LEU A 130 -17.11 -10.14 -10.20
N LEU A 131 -17.12 -9.51 -9.01
CA LEU A 131 -16.67 -10.15 -7.78
C LEU A 131 -17.60 -11.26 -7.33
N ARG A 132 -18.91 -11.10 -7.55
CA ARG A 132 -19.92 -12.13 -7.26
C ARG A 132 -19.80 -13.28 -8.25
N ASP A 133 -19.71 -12.95 -9.54
CA ASP A 133 -19.77 -13.93 -10.61
C ASP A 133 -18.49 -14.80 -10.67
N LEU A 134 -17.32 -14.18 -10.46
CA LEU A 134 -16.02 -14.87 -10.55
C LEU A 134 -15.49 -15.36 -9.19
N GLY A 135 -15.71 -14.58 -8.13
CA GLY A 135 -15.10 -14.81 -6.82
C GLY A 135 -15.79 -15.87 -5.96
N LYS A 136 -17.09 -16.13 -6.19
CA LYS A 136 -17.92 -17.11 -5.46
C LYS A 136 -17.98 -16.87 -3.94
N SER A 137 -17.61 -15.68 -3.47
CA SER A 137 -17.74 -15.25 -2.07
C SER A 137 -18.70 -14.06 -1.95
N SER A 138 -19.42 -13.99 -0.83
CA SER A 138 -20.28 -12.85 -0.51
C SER A 138 -19.50 -11.60 -0.09
N LEU A 139 -18.22 -11.74 0.29
CA LEU A 139 -17.38 -10.62 0.71
C LEU A 139 -16.44 -10.22 -0.42
N ALA A 140 -16.54 -8.96 -0.86
CA ALA A 140 -15.73 -8.41 -1.95
C ALA A 140 -14.22 -8.60 -1.76
N SER A 141 -13.72 -8.32 -0.56
CA SER A 141 -12.28 -8.47 -0.25
C SER A 141 -11.78 -9.91 -0.36
N ARG A 142 -12.61 -10.90 0.00
CA ARG A 142 -12.28 -12.33 -0.17
C ARG A 142 -12.32 -12.75 -1.64
N SER A 143 -13.28 -12.25 -2.40
CA SER A 143 -13.35 -12.47 -3.85
C SER A 143 -12.11 -11.90 -4.55
N ILE A 144 -11.72 -10.65 -4.25
CA ILE A 144 -10.49 -10.03 -4.79
C ILE A 144 -9.26 -10.86 -4.47
N SER A 145 -9.07 -11.25 -3.21
CA SER A 145 -7.93 -12.07 -2.78
C SER A 145 -7.88 -13.40 -3.52
N THR A 146 -9.03 -14.07 -3.67
CA THR A 146 -9.15 -15.35 -4.36
C THR A 146 -8.83 -15.22 -5.85
N LEU A 147 -9.39 -14.21 -6.53
CA LEU A 147 -9.19 -13.98 -7.96
C LEU A 147 -7.75 -13.57 -8.26
N THR A 148 -7.20 -12.63 -7.48
CA THR A 148 -5.80 -12.21 -7.57
C THR A 148 -4.86 -13.42 -7.45
N SER A 149 -5.09 -14.28 -6.46
CA SER A 149 -4.30 -15.51 -6.26
C SER A 149 -4.43 -16.49 -7.43
N ARG A 150 -5.65 -16.70 -7.95
CA ARG A 150 -5.89 -17.61 -9.09
C ARG A 150 -5.21 -17.13 -10.36
N TYR A 151 -5.38 -15.86 -10.73
CA TYR A 151 -4.78 -15.30 -11.94
C TYR A 151 -3.26 -15.24 -11.84
N ARG A 152 -2.72 -14.92 -10.66
CA ARG A 152 -1.29 -14.98 -10.39
C ARG A 152 -0.73 -16.39 -10.53
N ALA A 153 -1.40 -17.40 -9.95
CA ALA A 153 -1.00 -18.80 -10.10
C ALA A 153 -1.06 -19.25 -11.57
N ALA A 154 -2.05 -18.79 -12.33
CA ALA A 154 -2.14 -19.06 -13.76
C ALA A 154 -1.00 -18.40 -14.54
N ALA A 155 -0.67 -17.15 -14.23
CA ALA A 155 0.47 -16.45 -14.84
C ALA A 155 1.80 -17.17 -14.59
N PHE A 156 2.03 -17.68 -13.38
CA PHE A 156 3.23 -18.49 -13.08
C PHE A 156 3.28 -19.80 -13.89
N ARG A 157 2.15 -20.49 -14.08
CA ARG A 157 2.10 -21.68 -14.95
C ARG A 157 2.43 -21.34 -16.40
N CYS A 158 1.99 -20.18 -16.90
CA CYS A 158 2.35 -19.73 -18.25
C CYS A 158 3.84 -19.39 -18.35
N LEU A 159 4.43 -18.76 -17.34
CA LEU A 159 5.88 -18.50 -17.29
C LEU A 159 6.69 -19.80 -17.27
N GLU A 160 6.25 -20.79 -16.47
CA GLU A 160 6.87 -22.11 -16.42
C GLU A 160 6.81 -22.82 -17.79
N ALA A 161 5.65 -22.75 -18.46
CA ALA A 161 5.47 -23.30 -19.80
C ALA A 161 6.33 -22.58 -20.87
N ASP A 162 6.63 -21.29 -20.68
CA ASP A 162 7.57 -20.55 -21.52
C ASP A 162 9.05 -20.83 -21.18
N HIS A 163 9.31 -21.68 -20.18
CA HIS A 163 10.65 -21.99 -19.67
C HIS A 163 11.43 -20.74 -19.28
N TYR A 164 10.79 -19.77 -18.60
CA TYR A 164 11.35 -18.46 -18.27
C TYR A 164 12.68 -18.47 -17.49
N LEU A 165 13.07 -19.60 -16.88
CA LEU A 165 14.38 -19.76 -16.24
C LEU A 165 15.52 -19.94 -17.25
N TRP A 166 15.20 -20.44 -18.45
CA TRP A 166 16.15 -20.79 -19.50
C TRP A 166 16.01 -19.91 -20.74
N ARG A 167 14.77 -19.50 -21.07
CA ARG A 167 14.45 -18.62 -22.19
C ARG A 167 14.18 -17.22 -21.67
N GLN A 168 15.05 -16.28 -22.04
CA GLN A 168 14.91 -14.88 -21.70
C GLN A 168 14.41 -14.10 -22.90
N ASN A 169 13.27 -13.44 -22.73
CA ASN A 169 12.69 -12.56 -23.72
C ASN A 169 11.96 -11.39 -23.03
N LEU A 170 11.72 -10.32 -23.77
CA LEU A 170 11.21 -9.07 -23.21
C LEU A 170 9.78 -9.21 -22.66
N ARG A 171 8.95 -10.08 -23.25
CA ARG A 171 7.57 -10.34 -22.76
C ARG A 171 7.59 -11.01 -21.40
N THR A 172 8.48 -11.99 -21.22
CA THR A 172 8.71 -12.64 -19.93
C THR A 172 9.20 -11.65 -18.88
N LEU A 173 10.12 -10.75 -19.23
CA LEU A 173 10.56 -9.68 -18.34
C LEU A 173 9.41 -8.74 -17.93
N GLN A 174 8.59 -8.29 -18.89
CA GLN A 174 7.42 -7.45 -18.63
C GLN A 174 6.43 -8.14 -17.69
N ALA A 175 6.12 -9.41 -17.94
CA ALA A 175 5.23 -10.21 -17.11
C ALA A 175 5.77 -10.36 -15.68
N LEU A 176 7.07 -10.60 -15.51
CA LEU A 176 7.71 -10.70 -14.19
C LEU A 176 7.65 -9.37 -13.43
N ILE A 177 7.96 -8.24 -14.08
CA ILE A 177 7.89 -6.90 -13.49
C ILE A 177 6.46 -6.61 -12.99
N LEU A 178 5.46 -6.84 -13.85
CA LEU A 178 4.05 -6.62 -13.49
C LEU A 178 3.60 -7.57 -12.36
N LEU A 179 4.02 -8.84 -12.38
CA LEU A 179 3.73 -9.79 -11.30
C LEU A 179 4.28 -9.31 -9.97
N ILE A 180 5.55 -8.89 -9.93
CA ILE A 180 6.18 -8.36 -8.71
C ILE A 180 5.44 -7.11 -8.23
N TYR A 181 5.09 -6.20 -9.16
CA TYR A 181 4.31 -5.01 -8.82
C TYR A 181 2.97 -5.37 -8.16
N GLY A 182 2.22 -6.31 -8.73
CA GLY A 182 0.97 -6.81 -8.15
C GLY A 182 1.16 -7.54 -6.82
N ILE A 183 2.26 -8.29 -6.64
CA ILE A 183 2.60 -8.97 -5.39
C ILE A 183 2.85 -7.96 -4.28
N ASN A 184 3.61 -6.90 -4.55
CA ASN A 184 3.93 -5.84 -3.58
C ASN A 184 2.66 -5.17 -3.03
N HIS A 185 1.65 -4.94 -3.88
CA HIS A 185 0.37 -4.36 -3.45
C HIS A 185 -0.54 -5.34 -2.70
N SER A 186 -0.23 -6.64 -2.74
CA SER A 186 -0.94 -7.69 -2.00
C SER A 186 -0.17 -8.20 -0.76
N HIS A 187 0.87 -7.48 -0.34
CA HIS A 187 1.76 -7.81 0.79
C HIS A 187 2.48 -9.16 0.68
N GLY A 188 2.77 -9.63 -0.54
CA GLY A 188 3.55 -10.85 -0.74
C GLY A 188 5.06 -10.57 -0.75
N GLN A 189 5.85 -11.59 -0.39
CA GLN A 189 7.31 -11.55 -0.49
C GLN A 189 7.73 -11.77 -1.94
N SER A 190 8.40 -10.77 -2.54
CA SER A 190 8.81 -10.80 -3.95
C SER A 190 10.33 -10.67 -4.15
N TRP A 191 11.12 -10.58 -3.07
CA TRP A 191 12.56 -10.33 -3.15
C TRP A 191 13.32 -11.32 -4.05
N SER A 192 13.11 -12.63 -3.84
CA SER A 192 13.76 -13.65 -4.68
C SER A 192 13.35 -13.56 -6.15
N LEU A 193 12.08 -13.24 -6.40
CA LEU A 193 11.56 -13.06 -7.76
C LEU A 193 12.15 -11.78 -8.39
N LEU A 194 12.35 -10.73 -7.61
CA LEU A 194 12.99 -9.50 -8.04
C LEU A 194 14.45 -9.72 -8.44
N GLY A 195 15.21 -10.48 -7.63
CA GLY A 195 16.58 -10.88 -7.97
C GLY A 195 16.67 -11.71 -9.26
N LEU A 196 15.76 -12.66 -9.45
CA LEU A 196 15.64 -13.39 -10.72
C LEU A 196 15.34 -12.45 -11.88
N THR A 197 14.36 -11.57 -11.72
CA THR A 197 13.93 -10.61 -12.74
C THR A 197 15.05 -9.64 -13.12
N ARG A 198 15.90 -9.25 -12.16
CA ARG A 198 17.13 -8.50 -12.43
C ARG A 198 18.08 -9.29 -13.33
N ASN A 199 18.34 -10.56 -13.03
CA ASN A 199 19.21 -11.39 -13.86
C ASN A 199 18.66 -11.55 -15.29
N VAL A 200 17.34 -11.69 -15.44
CA VAL A 200 16.67 -11.67 -16.76
C VAL A 200 16.94 -10.35 -17.48
N ALA A 201 16.70 -9.20 -16.82
CA ALA A 201 16.93 -7.89 -17.41
C ALA A 201 18.40 -7.65 -17.82
N LEU A 202 19.35 -8.10 -16.99
CA LEU A 202 20.77 -8.03 -17.30
C LEU A 202 21.12 -8.89 -18.51
N SER A 203 20.62 -10.13 -18.58
CA SER A 203 20.87 -11.04 -19.71
C SER A 203 20.32 -10.51 -21.03
N LEU A 204 19.22 -9.76 -20.97
CA LEU A 204 18.64 -9.08 -22.13
C LEU A 204 19.40 -7.80 -22.49
N GLY A 205 20.32 -7.30 -21.67
CA GLY A 205 21.02 -6.04 -21.92
C GLY A 205 20.20 -4.79 -21.59
N CYS A 206 19.13 -4.91 -20.78
CA CYS A 206 18.28 -3.77 -20.42
C CYS A 206 18.97 -2.71 -19.54
N HIS A 207 20.16 -3.01 -19.01
CA HIS A 207 21.00 -2.11 -18.21
C HIS A 207 21.96 -1.26 -19.05
N VAL A 208 21.98 -1.47 -20.37
CA VAL A 208 22.72 -0.67 -21.33
C VAL A 208 21.72 0.18 -22.12
N ASP A 209 22.01 1.47 -22.29
CA ASP A 209 21.07 2.33 -23.03
C ASP A 209 20.87 1.80 -24.47
N PRO A 210 19.61 1.66 -24.93
CA PRO A 210 19.35 1.07 -26.23
C PRO A 210 19.90 1.79 -27.43
N GLU A 211 20.34 3.05 -27.32
CA GLU A 211 21.03 3.77 -28.41
C GLU A 211 22.35 3.13 -28.84
N HIS A 212 22.95 2.28 -27.99
CA HIS A 212 24.12 1.50 -28.37
C HIS A 212 23.77 0.28 -29.24
N PHE A 213 22.48 -0.02 -29.39
CA PHE A 213 21.97 -1.09 -30.23
C PHE A 213 21.27 -0.51 -31.46
N ASN A 214 21.29 -1.24 -32.58
CA ASN A 214 20.55 -0.88 -33.79
C ASN A 214 19.10 -1.38 -33.71
N LEU A 215 18.35 -0.88 -32.72
CA LEU A 215 16.96 -1.27 -32.44
C LEU A 215 15.98 -0.21 -32.94
N ASP A 216 14.75 -0.62 -33.21
CA ASP A 216 13.67 0.33 -33.46
C ASP A 216 13.26 1.06 -32.17
N THR A 217 12.59 2.21 -32.33
CA THR A 217 12.15 3.08 -31.22
C THR A 217 11.27 2.34 -30.21
N VAL A 218 10.41 1.42 -30.65
CA VAL A 218 9.49 0.70 -29.78
C VAL A 218 10.28 -0.28 -28.92
N GLU A 219 11.16 -1.09 -29.50
CA GLU A 219 11.98 -2.03 -28.73
C GLU A 219 12.93 -1.29 -27.77
N ALA A 220 13.51 -0.17 -28.21
CA ALA A 220 14.34 0.69 -27.37
C ALA A 220 13.56 1.19 -26.14
N GLU A 221 12.36 1.75 -26.33
CA GLU A 221 11.54 2.22 -25.21
C GLU A 221 11.01 1.09 -24.34
N GLN A 222 10.68 -0.08 -24.90
CA GLN A 222 10.30 -1.24 -24.08
C GLN A 222 11.44 -1.64 -23.13
N ARG A 223 12.70 -1.64 -23.59
CA ARG A 223 13.87 -1.94 -22.75
C ARG A 223 14.10 -0.88 -21.68
N ARG A 224 14.04 0.41 -22.03
CA ARG A 224 14.15 1.53 -21.06
C ARG A 224 13.06 1.46 -20.00
N ARG A 225 11.81 1.22 -20.40
CA ARG A 225 10.65 1.12 -19.51
C ARG A 225 10.71 -0.13 -18.62
N CYS A 226 11.18 -1.26 -19.13
CA CYS A 226 11.45 -2.45 -18.32
C CYS A 226 12.54 -2.18 -17.26
N TRP A 227 13.63 -1.52 -17.64
CA TRP A 227 14.70 -1.15 -16.70
C TRP A 227 14.22 -0.18 -15.63
N ALA A 228 13.47 0.85 -16.02
CA ALA A 228 12.86 1.80 -15.11
C ALA A 228 11.88 1.12 -14.15
N GLY A 229 11.03 0.22 -14.65
CA GLY A 229 10.11 -0.59 -13.85
C GLY A 229 10.83 -1.48 -12.83
N LEU A 230 11.91 -2.16 -13.25
CA LEU A 230 12.74 -2.95 -12.35
C LEU A 230 13.36 -2.07 -11.24
N THR A 231 13.94 -0.93 -11.61
CA THR A 231 14.56 0.02 -10.68
C THR A 231 13.53 0.54 -9.67
N MET A 232 12.30 0.83 -10.12
CA MET A 232 11.18 1.20 -9.25
C MET A 232 10.91 0.12 -8.18
N LEU A 233 10.88 -1.15 -8.58
CA LEU A 233 10.58 -2.26 -7.68
C LEU A 233 11.69 -2.47 -6.65
N TYR A 234 12.95 -2.31 -7.04
CA TYR A 234 14.09 -2.29 -6.11
C TYR A 234 13.98 -1.19 -5.09
N LEU A 235 13.63 0.02 -5.53
CA LEU A 235 13.45 1.12 -4.61
C LEU A 235 12.33 0.84 -3.60
N ILE A 236 11.16 0.41 -4.07
CA ILE A 236 10.04 0.05 -3.18
C ILE A 236 10.46 -1.00 -2.15
N GLN A 237 11.22 -2.03 -2.57
CA GLN A 237 11.76 -3.04 -1.66
C GLN A 237 12.76 -2.47 -0.66
N ASN A 238 13.74 -1.69 -1.11
CA ASN A 238 14.73 -1.05 -0.25
C ASN A 238 14.07 -0.13 0.79
N THR A 239 13.03 0.59 0.38
CA THR A 239 12.21 1.42 1.27
C THR A 239 11.45 0.58 2.31
N CYS A 240 10.91 -0.58 1.94
CA CYS A 240 10.17 -1.46 2.86
C CYS A 240 11.07 -2.25 3.82
N LEU A 241 12.28 -2.60 3.39
CA LEU A 241 13.17 -3.53 4.10
C LEU A 241 14.41 -2.87 4.71
N GLY A 242 14.52 -1.54 4.64
CA GLY A 242 15.62 -0.80 5.27
C GLY A 242 16.95 -0.89 4.53
N SER A 243 16.92 -0.84 3.19
CA SER A 243 18.11 -0.79 2.33
C SER A 243 19.05 -2.00 2.48
N ILE A 244 18.50 -3.22 2.30
CA ILE A 244 19.26 -4.49 2.37
C ILE A 244 20.44 -4.51 1.38
N ASP A 245 20.29 -3.90 0.21
CA ASP A 245 21.37 -3.74 -0.77
C ASP A 245 21.54 -2.25 -1.13
N PRO A 246 22.54 -1.56 -0.55
CA PRO A 246 22.79 -0.15 -0.82
C PRO A 246 23.55 0.08 -2.13
N ALA A 247 24.00 -0.98 -2.82
CA ALA A 247 24.78 -0.81 -4.04
C ALA A 247 23.89 -0.32 -5.20
N PRO A 248 24.20 0.84 -5.81
CA PRO A 248 23.45 1.29 -6.98
C PRO A 248 23.65 0.29 -8.11
N ILE A 249 22.55 -0.08 -8.77
CA ILE A 249 22.61 -0.96 -9.94
C ILE A 249 23.28 -0.16 -11.07
N GLN A 250 24.53 -0.50 -11.37
CA GLN A 250 25.27 0.13 -12.47
C GLN A 250 24.48 0.02 -13.77
N SER A 251 24.23 1.16 -14.41
CA SER A 251 23.44 1.26 -15.63
C SER A 251 23.82 2.53 -16.40
N SER A 252 23.75 2.46 -17.72
CA SER A 252 23.88 3.62 -18.61
C SER A 252 22.53 4.10 -19.16
N VAL A 253 21.44 3.42 -18.77
CA VAL A 253 20.11 3.57 -19.36
C VAL A 253 19.50 4.92 -18.96
N ARG A 254 19.01 5.66 -19.95
CA ARG A 254 18.29 6.91 -19.72
C ARG A 254 16.88 6.65 -19.21
N LEU A 255 16.29 7.66 -18.57
CA LEU A 255 14.87 7.62 -18.21
C LEU A 255 14.00 7.41 -19.46
N PRO A 256 12.83 6.74 -19.32
CA PRO A 256 11.88 6.57 -20.42
C PRO A 256 11.47 7.90 -21.07
N LEU A 257 11.10 7.85 -22.35
CA LEU A 257 10.57 9.03 -23.04
C LEU A 257 9.22 9.43 -22.47
N ASP A 258 9.03 10.74 -22.30
CA ASP A 258 7.77 11.34 -21.84
C ASP A 258 6.76 11.45 -22.98
N VAL A 259 6.27 10.30 -23.47
CA VAL A 259 5.33 10.19 -24.60
C VAL A 259 4.30 9.09 -24.34
N ASP A 260 3.14 9.19 -24.98
CA ASP A 260 2.12 8.14 -24.92
C ASP A 260 2.50 6.95 -25.82
N ASP A 261 1.96 5.78 -25.49
CA ASP A 261 2.29 4.53 -26.20
C ASP A 261 1.89 4.58 -27.68
N ASP A 262 0.78 5.26 -27.99
CA ASP A 262 0.26 5.40 -29.36
C ASP A 262 1.16 6.28 -30.26
N GLU A 263 2.05 7.09 -29.66
CA GLU A 263 3.03 7.90 -30.38
C GLU A 263 4.32 7.12 -30.70
N LEU A 264 4.54 5.97 -30.05
CA LEU A 264 5.70 5.12 -30.27
C LEU A 264 5.47 4.19 -31.47
N THR A 265 5.88 4.65 -32.64
CA THR A 265 5.89 3.83 -33.86
C THR A 265 7.30 3.50 -34.33
N ALA A 266 7.50 2.37 -35.00
CA ALA A 266 8.79 2.00 -35.61
C ALA A 266 9.26 3.01 -36.68
N SER A 267 8.35 3.84 -37.21
CA SER A 267 8.63 4.91 -38.17
C SER A 267 8.77 6.29 -37.53
N SER A 268 8.74 6.39 -36.19
CA SER A 268 8.83 7.67 -35.49
C SER A 268 10.19 8.32 -35.77
N THR A 269 10.17 9.46 -36.44
CA THR A 269 11.40 10.24 -36.67
C THR A 269 11.82 10.94 -35.38
N THR A 270 13.12 11.16 -35.21
CA THR A 270 13.70 11.89 -34.07
C THR A 270 13.03 13.25 -33.81
N VAL A 271 12.62 13.95 -34.88
CA VAL A 271 11.90 15.24 -34.81
C VAL A 271 10.54 15.10 -34.14
N ASN A 272 9.75 14.09 -34.53
CA ASN A 272 8.40 13.88 -33.95
C ASN A 272 8.47 13.57 -32.46
N LEU A 273 9.45 12.75 -32.05
CA LEU A 273 9.68 12.40 -30.65
C LEU A 273 10.17 13.60 -29.82
N GLN A 274 10.99 14.48 -30.42
CA GLN A 274 11.41 15.73 -29.75
C GLN A 274 10.24 16.69 -29.55
N MET A 275 9.34 16.82 -30.53
CA MET A 275 8.14 17.65 -30.39
C MET A 275 7.21 17.11 -29.31
N ALA A 276 6.96 15.79 -29.31
CA ALA A 276 6.15 15.14 -28.28
C ALA A 276 6.74 15.32 -26.88
N ARG A 277 8.06 15.20 -26.74
CA ARG A 277 8.78 15.41 -25.47
C ARG A 277 8.65 16.84 -24.93
N ASN A 278 8.61 17.83 -25.81
CA ASN A 278 8.58 19.25 -25.44
C ASN A 278 7.15 19.80 -25.27
N ARG A 279 6.14 18.94 -25.29
CA ARG A 279 4.75 19.37 -25.12
C ARG A 279 4.49 19.84 -23.68
N ASN A 280 3.62 20.83 -23.56
CA ASN A 280 3.21 21.38 -22.26
C ASN A 280 2.13 20.53 -21.57
N THR A 281 1.67 19.44 -22.19
CA THR A 281 0.63 18.54 -21.65
C THR A 281 1.24 17.27 -21.07
N PRO A 282 0.63 16.66 -20.03
CA PRO A 282 1.13 15.41 -19.48
C PRO A 282 0.94 14.25 -20.46
N SER A 283 1.86 13.29 -20.41
CA SER A 283 1.73 11.95 -21.01
C SER A 283 1.43 10.91 -19.94
N GLN A 284 1.04 9.71 -20.36
CA GLN A 284 0.93 8.54 -19.49
C GLN A 284 2.26 8.27 -18.74
N MET A 285 3.41 8.60 -19.34
CA MET A 285 4.73 8.44 -18.74
C MET A 285 5.10 9.58 -17.78
N SER A 286 4.55 10.80 -17.94
CA SER A 286 4.88 11.96 -17.10
C SER A 286 4.76 11.68 -15.61
N TYR A 287 3.69 10.99 -15.20
CA TYR A 287 3.48 10.60 -13.80
C TYR A 287 4.64 9.74 -13.26
N LEU A 288 5.08 8.72 -14.02
CA LEU A 288 6.15 7.83 -13.60
C LEU A 288 7.49 8.58 -13.51
N LEU A 289 7.76 9.50 -14.45
CA LEU A 289 8.97 10.33 -14.41
C LEU A 289 9.03 11.23 -13.18
N TYR A 290 7.92 11.89 -12.84
CA TYR A 290 7.85 12.69 -11.61
C TYR A 290 7.95 11.83 -10.35
N LYS A 291 7.36 10.64 -10.38
CA LYS A 291 7.47 9.69 -9.28
C LYS A 291 8.92 9.24 -9.08
N PHE A 292 9.68 8.98 -10.15
CA PHE A 292 11.12 8.66 -10.06
C PHE A 292 11.93 9.81 -9.43
N ARG A 293 11.60 11.07 -9.73
CA ARG A 293 12.25 12.23 -9.10
C ARG A 293 11.95 12.32 -7.61
N LEU A 294 10.70 12.12 -7.18
CA LEU A 294 10.37 12.08 -5.75
C LEU A 294 11.05 10.93 -5.02
N TYR A 295 11.20 9.81 -5.71
CA TYR A 295 11.89 8.63 -5.23
C TYR A 295 13.39 8.87 -4.99
N ASP A 296 14.05 9.62 -5.88
CA ASP A 296 15.43 10.09 -5.66
C ASP A 296 15.51 11.01 -4.43
N VAL A 297 14.61 11.99 -4.33
CA VAL A 297 14.54 12.90 -3.16
C VAL A 297 14.32 12.11 -1.87
N CYS A 298 13.38 11.18 -1.85
CA CYS A 298 13.11 10.30 -0.72
C CYS A 298 14.37 9.52 -0.32
N SER A 299 15.09 8.93 -1.28
CA SER A 299 16.34 8.20 -1.01
C SER A 299 17.38 9.11 -0.36
N ARG A 300 17.57 10.33 -0.87
CA ARG A 300 18.53 11.31 -0.32
C ARG A 300 18.13 11.79 1.08
N ILE A 301 16.84 12.03 1.32
CA ILE A 301 16.30 12.35 2.66
C ILE A 301 16.59 11.19 3.61
N CYS A 302 16.27 9.96 3.20
CA CYS A 302 16.50 8.75 3.99
C CYS A 302 17.99 8.61 4.33
N SER A 303 18.90 8.72 3.36
CA SER A 303 20.34 8.62 3.63
C SER A 303 20.84 9.62 4.67
N GLN A 304 20.27 10.83 4.73
CA GLN A 304 20.63 11.80 5.77
C GLN A 304 19.97 11.50 7.13
N LEU A 305 18.70 11.11 7.14
CA LEU A 305 17.96 10.80 8.36
C LEU A 305 18.45 9.51 9.05
N PHE A 306 18.97 8.56 8.26
CA PHE A 306 19.45 7.26 8.75
C PHE A 306 20.99 7.17 8.89
N SER A 307 21.73 8.25 8.65
CA SER A 307 23.18 8.28 8.86
C SER A 307 23.53 8.27 10.35
N GLU A 308 24.70 7.72 10.71
CA GLU A 308 25.18 7.61 12.10
C GLU A 308 25.22 8.94 12.89
N ASN A 309 25.28 10.10 12.20
CA ASN A 309 25.27 11.43 12.82
C ASN A 309 23.84 11.98 13.14
N GLY A 310 22.80 11.18 12.90
CA GLY A 310 21.49 11.22 13.56
C GLY A 310 20.52 12.35 13.23
N LEU A 311 20.96 13.54 12.82
CA LEU A 311 20.05 14.66 12.57
C LEU A 311 20.55 15.57 11.42
N PRO A 312 19.72 15.91 10.42
CA PRO A 312 20.11 16.81 9.31
C PRO A 312 20.25 18.26 9.79
N SER A 313 21.08 19.09 9.14
CA SER A 313 21.09 20.53 9.43
C SER A 313 19.77 21.16 8.96
N TYR A 314 19.37 22.29 9.55
CA TYR A 314 18.16 22.97 9.09
C TYR A 314 18.30 23.47 7.66
N ASP A 315 19.50 23.89 7.24
CA ASP A 315 19.75 24.27 5.84
C ASP A 315 19.51 23.10 4.88
N ALA A 316 19.88 21.87 5.27
CA ALA A 316 19.59 20.68 4.48
C ALA A 316 18.09 20.39 4.43
N ILE A 317 17.38 20.55 5.55
CA ILE A 317 15.90 20.46 5.60
C ILE A 317 15.28 21.47 4.63
N THR A 318 15.67 22.74 4.70
CA THR A 318 15.15 23.79 3.82
C THR A 318 15.48 23.54 2.35
N ALA A 319 16.68 23.01 2.05
CA ALA A 319 17.06 22.66 0.68
C ALA A 319 16.14 21.57 0.09
N PHE A 320 15.86 20.50 0.85
CA PHE A 320 14.93 19.46 0.41
C PHE A 320 13.49 19.96 0.34
N ASP A 321 13.06 20.79 1.29
CA ASP A 321 11.72 21.39 1.28
C ASP A 321 11.50 22.19 -0.01
N ASN A 322 12.45 23.07 -0.35
CA ASN A 322 12.42 23.85 -1.58
C ASN A 322 12.46 22.96 -2.84
N GLU A 323 13.25 21.89 -2.83
CA GLU A 323 13.31 20.93 -3.95
C GLU A 323 11.96 20.23 -4.17
N ILE A 324 11.28 19.82 -3.10
CA ILE A 324 9.94 19.21 -3.19
C ILE A 324 8.91 20.23 -3.66
N SER A 325 8.92 21.46 -3.12
CA SER A 325 8.00 22.53 -3.55
C SER A 325 8.19 22.90 -5.02
N ALA A 326 9.44 22.99 -5.51
CA ALA A 326 9.69 23.26 -6.92
C ALA A 326 9.12 22.17 -7.84
N GLN A 327 9.14 20.90 -7.41
CA GLN A 327 8.48 19.82 -8.15
C GLN A 327 6.96 19.95 -8.15
N GLN A 328 6.35 20.30 -7.01
CA GLN A 328 4.90 20.56 -6.94
C GLN A 328 4.47 21.67 -7.90
N ASP A 329 5.24 22.76 -7.97
CA ASP A 329 4.98 23.86 -8.90
C ASP A 329 5.10 23.42 -10.35
N GLU A 330 6.13 22.62 -10.68
CA GLU A 330 6.32 22.07 -12.02
C GLU A 330 5.14 21.17 -12.45
N TRP A 331 4.64 20.30 -11.55
CA TRP A 331 3.49 19.46 -11.86
C TRP A 331 2.23 20.29 -12.04
N ASN A 332 2.01 21.30 -11.20
CA ASN A 332 0.89 22.21 -11.35
C ASN A 332 0.94 22.91 -12.72
N ILE A 333 2.10 23.42 -13.12
CA ILE A 333 2.27 24.03 -14.44
C ILE A 333 1.89 23.02 -15.53
N LYS A 334 2.46 21.81 -15.52
CA LYS A 334 2.24 20.82 -16.60
C LYS A 334 0.83 20.24 -16.65
N TYR A 335 0.21 19.98 -15.50
CA TYR A 335 -1.11 19.35 -15.43
C TYR A 335 -2.27 20.37 -15.46
N VAL A 336 -2.03 21.64 -15.08
CA VAL A 336 -3.07 22.68 -15.02
C VAL A 336 -3.05 23.60 -16.24
N SER A 337 -1.92 23.74 -16.96
CA SER A 337 -1.79 24.69 -18.07
C SER A 337 -2.83 24.55 -19.19
N ASP A 338 -3.40 23.36 -19.37
CA ASP A 338 -4.35 23.05 -20.46
C ASP A 338 -5.82 22.89 -20.01
N THR A 339 -6.12 23.17 -18.74
CA THR A 339 -7.50 23.10 -18.20
C THR A 339 -8.44 24.16 -18.79
N ARG A 340 -7.92 25.09 -19.61
CA ARG A 340 -8.70 26.12 -20.29
C ARG A 340 -9.49 25.60 -21.49
N HIS A 341 -9.09 24.46 -22.07
CA HIS A 341 -9.69 23.93 -23.31
C HIS A 341 -10.28 22.53 -23.15
N SER A 342 -9.80 21.73 -22.20
CA SER A 342 -10.36 20.41 -21.87
C SER A 342 -10.15 20.06 -20.41
N SER A 343 -11.08 19.31 -19.81
CA SER A 343 -10.88 18.77 -18.47
C SER A 343 -9.75 17.73 -18.48
N LEU A 344 -8.94 17.75 -17.43
CA LEU A 344 -7.86 16.78 -17.26
C LEU A 344 -8.45 15.36 -17.15
N PRO A 345 -7.99 14.38 -17.94
CA PRO A 345 -8.46 13.00 -17.83
C PRO A 345 -8.36 12.47 -16.39
N THR A 346 -9.35 11.66 -15.98
CA THR A 346 -9.47 11.16 -14.60
C THR A 346 -8.20 10.50 -14.08
N HIS A 347 -7.52 9.69 -14.89
CA HIS A 347 -6.27 9.03 -14.50
C HIS A 347 -5.14 10.02 -14.22
N HIS A 348 -5.03 11.11 -14.99
CA HIS A 348 -4.07 12.18 -14.74
C HIS A 348 -4.40 12.95 -13.46
N ALA A 349 -5.68 13.26 -13.21
CA ALA A 349 -6.11 13.91 -11.98
C ALA A 349 -5.77 13.06 -10.74
N VAL A 350 -6.01 11.74 -10.81
CA VAL A 350 -5.63 10.81 -9.73
C VAL A 350 -4.11 10.73 -9.58
N HIS A 351 -3.36 10.58 -10.66
CA HIS A 351 -1.90 10.53 -10.62
C HIS A 351 -1.29 11.78 -10.00
N LEU A 352 -1.82 12.96 -10.31
CA LEU A 352 -1.42 14.22 -9.70
C LEU A 352 -1.66 14.20 -8.19
N ASN A 353 -2.85 13.77 -7.75
CA ASN A 353 -3.17 13.61 -6.33
C ASN A 353 -2.25 12.60 -5.61
N ILE A 354 -1.82 11.53 -6.29
CA ILE A 354 -0.85 10.57 -5.74
C ILE A 354 0.54 11.22 -5.58
N LEU A 355 1.00 12.02 -6.55
CA LEU A 355 2.26 12.78 -6.45
C LEU A 355 2.22 13.76 -5.28
N PHE A 356 1.14 14.55 -5.16
CA PHE A 356 0.93 15.45 -4.05
C PHE A 356 0.90 14.70 -2.71
N GLY A 357 0.14 13.62 -2.62
CA GLY A 357 0.08 12.80 -1.41
C GLY A 357 1.46 12.29 -0.99
N TYR A 358 2.27 11.81 -1.93
CA TYR A 358 3.63 11.36 -1.60
C TYR A 358 4.56 12.51 -1.21
N SER A 359 4.50 13.65 -1.90
CA SER A 359 5.30 14.84 -1.54
C SER A 359 4.98 15.39 -0.14
N HIS A 360 3.71 15.41 0.26
CA HIS A 360 3.31 15.79 1.61
C HIS A 360 3.80 14.81 2.67
N GLN A 361 3.80 13.50 2.36
CA GLN A 361 4.41 12.52 3.24
C GLN A 361 5.93 12.78 3.42
N LEU A 362 6.62 13.21 2.36
CA LEU A 362 8.04 13.58 2.45
C LEU A 362 8.26 14.82 3.31
N PHE A 363 7.41 15.86 3.22
CA PHE A 363 7.49 17.01 4.14
C PHE A 363 7.32 16.58 5.60
N LEU A 364 6.36 15.71 5.91
CA LEU A 364 6.17 15.18 7.26
C LEU A 364 7.40 14.42 7.76
N LEU A 365 7.96 13.54 6.92
CA LEU A 365 9.17 12.79 7.25
C LEU A 365 10.38 13.71 7.47
N LEU A 366 10.56 14.71 6.61
CA LEU A 366 11.69 15.64 6.60
C LEU A 366 11.73 16.52 7.86
N HIS A 367 10.57 17.01 8.30
CA HIS A 367 10.47 17.92 9.44
C HIS A 367 10.30 17.22 10.80
N ARG A 368 10.00 15.91 10.82
CA ARG A 368 9.86 15.11 12.04
C ARG A 368 11.01 15.32 13.05
N PRO A 369 12.30 15.31 12.66
CA PRO A 369 13.40 15.44 13.63
C PRO A 369 13.40 16.76 14.39
N VAL A 370 12.94 17.84 13.75
CA VAL A 370 12.85 19.17 14.37
C VAL A 370 11.79 19.18 15.46
N LEU A 371 10.65 18.55 15.20
CA LEU A 371 9.55 18.48 16.16
C LEU A 371 9.90 17.63 17.39
N VAL A 372 10.54 16.48 17.16
CA VAL A 372 10.97 15.56 18.22
C VAL A 372 12.04 16.20 19.12
N GLN A 373 13.07 16.81 18.52
CA GLN A 373 14.20 17.36 19.29
C GLN A 373 13.81 18.54 20.20
N ALA A 374 12.79 19.31 19.83
CA ALA A 374 12.34 20.46 20.61
C ALA A 374 11.87 20.10 22.04
N ARG A 375 11.59 18.82 22.32
CA ARG A 375 11.09 18.36 23.63
C ARG A 375 12.10 17.52 24.41
N THR A 376 13.01 16.82 23.73
CA THR A 376 14.06 16.03 24.40
C THR A 376 15.19 16.88 24.98
N ALA A 377 15.35 18.12 24.53
CA ALA A 377 16.39 19.04 24.98
C ALA A 377 16.03 19.72 26.31
N SER A 378 16.18 19.00 27.43
CA SER A 378 16.26 19.62 28.75
C SER A 378 17.60 20.36 28.90
N GLY A 379 17.69 21.59 28.38
CA GLY A 379 18.87 22.45 28.49
C GLY A 379 18.97 23.54 27.42
N SER A 380 19.90 24.48 27.62
CA SER A 380 20.15 25.66 26.78
C SER A 380 20.73 25.37 25.38
N ASN A 381 20.90 24.10 24.99
CA ASN A 381 21.56 23.69 23.75
C ASN A 381 20.55 23.07 22.75
N HIS A 382 19.55 23.85 22.36
CA HIS A 382 18.61 23.46 21.30
C HIS A 382 19.30 23.58 19.94
N ARG A 383 19.41 22.46 19.21
CA ARG A 383 20.01 22.43 17.87
C ARG A 383 19.23 23.24 16.84
N TYR A 384 17.92 23.31 17.00
CA TYR A 384 17.03 24.12 16.17
C TYR A 384 16.43 25.26 17.00
N PRO A 385 16.64 26.52 16.62
CA PRO A 385 15.99 27.67 17.24
C PRO A 385 14.46 27.64 17.11
N SER A 386 13.76 28.38 17.98
CA SER A 386 12.30 28.45 18.02
C SER A 386 11.67 28.88 16.68
N SER A 387 12.32 29.75 15.91
CA SER A 387 11.86 30.14 14.58
C SER A 387 11.79 28.96 13.61
N GLN A 388 12.80 28.09 13.62
CA GLN A 388 12.87 26.89 12.78
C GLN A 388 11.84 25.84 13.18
N LEU A 389 11.56 25.74 14.48
CA LEU A 389 10.49 24.91 15.02
C LEU A 389 9.11 25.39 14.53
N LEU A 390 8.83 26.70 14.62
CA LEU A 390 7.57 27.28 14.14
C LEU A 390 7.36 27.05 12.65
N SER A 391 8.39 27.27 11.83
CA SER A 391 8.34 27.01 10.38
C SER A 391 8.09 25.53 10.08
N SER A 392 8.75 24.62 10.80
CA SER A 392 8.56 23.18 10.63
C SER A 392 7.15 22.72 11.03
N ARG A 393 6.62 23.25 12.13
CA ARG A 393 5.24 23.01 12.57
C ARG A 393 4.24 23.46 11.52
N SER A 394 4.38 24.68 11.01
CA SER A 394 3.50 25.23 9.98
C SER A 394 3.52 24.36 8.72
N ARG A 395 4.71 23.94 8.25
CA ARG A 395 4.85 23.04 7.10
C ARG A 395 4.20 21.68 7.33
N CYS A 396 4.39 21.09 8.52
CA CYS A 396 3.77 19.81 8.88
C CYS A 396 2.25 19.90 8.92
N LEU A 397 1.68 20.93 9.55
CA LEU A 397 0.23 21.12 9.61
C LEU A 397 -0.37 21.33 8.21
N GLN A 398 0.25 22.18 7.38
CA GLN A 398 -0.17 22.39 5.99
C GLN A 398 -0.17 21.07 5.21
N SER A 399 0.91 20.29 5.32
CA SER A 399 1.05 19.02 4.59
C SER A 399 0.11 17.94 5.12
N ALA A 400 -0.11 17.90 6.43
CA ALA A 400 -1.05 16.97 7.04
C ALA A 400 -2.49 17.24 6.60
N SER A 401 -2.94 18.50 6.65
CA SER A 401 -4.27 18.88 6.16
C SER A 401 -4.45 18.57 4.68
N ALA A 402 -3.46 18.89 3.84
CA ALA A 402 -3.49 18.56 2.42
C ALA A 402 -3.60 17.03 2.18
N LEU A 403 -2.88 16.22 2.94
CA LEU A 403 -2.98 14.75 2.89
C LEU A 403 -4.36 14.22 3.26
N LEU A 404 -4.96 14.73 4.33
CA LEU A 404 -6.32 14.36 4.73
C LEU A 404 -7.35 14.79 3.67
N GLY A 405 -7.17 15.97 3.08
CA GLY A 405 -7.97 16.46 1.97
C GLY A 405 -7.89 15.55 0.73
N ILE A 406 -6.69 15.14 0.33
CA ILE A 406 -6.47 14.21 -0.80
C ILE A 406 -7.11 12.84 -0.52
N HIS A 407 -6.94 12.31 0.68
CA HIS A 407 -7.52 11.02 1.08
C HIS A 407 -9.05 11.03 0.99
N ARG A 408 -9.67 12.11 1.47
CA ARG A 408 -11.11 12.35 1.38
C ARG A 408 -11.57 12.53 -0.07
N LEU A 409 -10.89 13.38 -0.84
CA LEU A 409 -11.19 13.61 -2.25
C LEU A 409 -11.16 12.31 -3.06
N LEU A 410 -10.13 11.49 -2.85
CA LEU A 410 -10.01 10.19 -3.51
C LEU A 410 -11.12 9.23 -3.09
N HIS A 411 -11.66 9.34 -1.88
CA HIS A 411 -12.76 8.50 -1.40
C HIS A 411 -14.14 8.96 -1.92
N GLU A 412 -14.42 10.26 -1.85
CA GLU A 412 -15.75 10.83 -2.10
C GLU A 412 -16.05 11.04 -3.58
N ASN A 413 -15.03 11.18 -4.43
CA ASN A 413 -15.24 11.37 -5.86
C ASN A 413 -15.52 10.04 -6.57
N ASP A 414 -16.72 9.90 -7.11
CA ASP A 414 -17.17 8.69 -7.80
C ASP A 414 -16.32 8.34 -9.03
N ASP A 415 -15.78 9.34 -9.75
CA ASP A 415 -14.91 9.10 -10.91
C ASP A 415 -13.58 8.42 -10.49
N PHE A 416 -13.19 8.55 -9.23
CA PHE A 416 -11.95 7.99 -8.69
C PHE A 416 -12.12 6.57 -8.13
N ARG A 417 -13.33 5.98 -8.17
CA ARG A 417 -13.59 4.61 -7.69
C ARG A 417 -12.64 3.53 -8.23
N PRO A 418 -12.29 3.49 -9.53
CA PRO A 418 -11.33 2.51 -10.05
C PRO A 418 -9.92 2.61 -9.44
N TYR A 419 -9.60 3.74 -8.80
CA TYR A 419 -8.29 4.03 -8.23
C TYR A 419 -8.24 3.84 -6.71
N GLN A 420 -9.32 3.32 -6.09
CA GLN A 420 -9.35 3.02 -4.66
C GLN A 420 -8.28 2.02 -4.21
N TRP A 421 -7.65 1.28 -5.13
CA TRP A 421 -6.49 0.44 -4.80
C TRP A 421 -5.37 1.24 -4.10
N TYR A 422 -5.18 2.51 -4.47
CA TYR A 422 -4.22 3.38 -3.80
C TYR A 422 -4.72 3.81 -2.43
N ASN A 423 -5.97 4.29 -2.37
CA ASN A 423 -6.53 4.83 -1.13
C ASN A 423 -6.67 3.74 -0.06
N ARG A 424 -7.14 2.54 -0.43
CA ARG A 424 -7.23 1.36 0.47
C ARG A 424 -5.87 0.93 1.04
N GLY A 425 -4.78 1.31 0.39
CA GLY A 425 -3.41 1.00 0.75
C GLY A 425 -2.64 2.23 1.21
N LEU A 426 -1.70 2.67 0.37
CA LEU A 426 -0.72 3.71 0.69
C LEU A 426 -1.36 5.08 0.98
N GLY A 427 -2.49 5.41 0.34
CA GLY A 427 -3.21 6.66 0.60
C GLY A 427 -3.69 6.76 2.06
N SER A 428 -4.40 5.74 2.56
CA SER A 428 -4.81 5.68 3.97
C SER A 428 -3.64 5.62 4.94
N PHE A 429 -2.50 5.06 4.55
CA PHE A 429 -1.30 5.05 5.39
C PHE A 429 -0.73 6.46 5.57
N HIS A 430 -0.58 7.23 4.49
CA HIS A 430 -0.13 8.62 4.58
C HIS A 430 -1.15 9.51 5.32
N ALA A 431 -2.45 9.30 5.08
CA ALA A 431 -3.51 10.02 5.80
C ALA A 431 -3.49 9.72 7.31
N PHE A 432 -3.19 8.49 7.70
CA PHE A 432 -3.05 8.13 9.11
C PHE A 432 -1.88 8.87 9.78
N HIS A 433 -0.72 8.94 9.11
CA HIS A 433 0.40 9.75 9.59
C HIS A 433 0.05 11.23 9.71
N ALA A 434 -0.62 11.80 8.71
CA ALA A 434 -1.09 13.18 8.75
C ALA A 434 -1.97 13.45 9.98
N ALA A 435 -2.94 12.57 10.24
CA ALA A 435 -3.81 12.63 11.40
C ALA A 435 -3.04 12.58 12.74
N VAL A 436 -2.03 11.70 12.84
CA VAL A 436 -1.14 11.59 14.00
C VAL A 436 -0.32 12.86 14.21
N PHE A 437 0.20 13.47 13.14
CA PHE A 437 0.93 14.74 13.22
C PHE A 437 0.05 15.90 13.71
N ILE A 438 -1.19 15.99 13.23
CA ILE A 438 -2.15 17.00 13.72
C ILE A 438 -2.40 16.82 15.22
N ALA A 439 -2.73 15.60 15.64
CA ALA A 439 -2.99 15.29 17.05
C ALA A 439 -1.77 15.61 17.93
N TYR A 440 -0.57 15.27 17.46
CA TYR A 440 0.67 15.54 18.16
C TYR A 440 0.96 17.03 18.29
N ILE A 441 0.91 17.79 17.20
CA ILE A 441 1.23 19.22 17.23
C ILE A 441 0.24 19.96 18.13
N CYS A 442 -1.07 19.66 18.03
CA CYS A 442 -2.09 20.23 18.92
C CYS A 442 -1.84 19.88 20.39
N GLY A 443 -1.46 18.63 20.70
CA GLY A 443 -1.23 18.19 22.08
C GLY A 443 0.07 18.71 22.71
N THR A 444 1.03 19.13 21.89
CA THR A 444 2.38 19.51 22.35
C THR A 444 2.67 21.01 22.27
N THR A 445 1.73 21.80 21.75
CA THR A 445 1.97 23.20 21.42
C THR A 445 0.93 24.11 22.05
N THR A 446 1.38 25.24 22.62
CA THR A 446 0.53 26.25 23.26
C THR A 446 0.44 27.56 22.49
N ASP A 447 1.19 27.70 21.39
CA ASP A 447 1.26 28.93 20.57
C ASP A 447 0.21 28.99 19.44
N LEU A 448 -0.61 27.94 19.30
CA LEU A 448 -1.67 27.87 18.29
C LEU A 448 -2.93 28.58 18.78
N ASP A 449 -3.55 29.32 17.87
CA ASP A 449 -4.85 29.95 18.08
C ASP A 449 -5.96 28.92 18.34
N ALA A 450 -6.88 29.24 19.25
CA ALA A 450 -7.95 28.33 19.68
C ALA A 450 -8.90 27.94 18.54
N ASP A 451 -9.24 28.89 17.66
CA ASP A 451 -10.11 28.63 16.51
C ASP A 451 -9.40 27.75 15.48
N TYR A 452 -8.10 27.96 15.31
CA TYR A 452 -7.28 27.10 14.44
C TYR A 452 -7.18 25.66 14.98
N VAL A 453 -6.94 25.47 16.28
CA VAL A 453 -6.95 24.14 16.92
C VAL A 453 -8.33 23.48 16.78
N ALA A 454 -9.42 24.23 16.94
CA ALA A 454 -10.78 23.72 16.72
C ALA A 454 -11.03 23.33 15.26
N SER A 455 -10.45 24.06 14.30
CA SER A 455 -10.48 23.69 12.88
C SER A 455 -9.75 22.37 12.61
N LEU A 456 -8.53 22.22 13.14
CA LEU A 456 -7.73 21.00 13.01
C LEU A 456 -8.43 19.78 13.63
N ARG A 457 -9.11 19.98 14.76
CA ARG A 457 -9.93 18.93 15.39
C ARG A 457 -11.05 18.46 14.48
N ARG A 458 -11.82 19.39 13.88
CA ARG A 458 -12.90 19.06 12.94
C ARG A 458 -12.37 18.34 11.71
N GLU A 459 -11.19 18.72 11.23
CA GLU A 459 -10.55 18.04 10.11
C GLU A 459 -10.18 16.59 10.44
N LEU A 460 -9.63 16.35 11.64
CA LEU A 460 -9.35 15.02 12.14
C LEU A 460 -10.62 14.19 12.31
N GLU A 461 -11.69 14.74 12.88
CA GLU A 461 -13.00 14.09 13.02
C GLU A 461 -13.61 13.73 11.65
N SER A 462 -13.50 14.62 10.67
CA SER A 462 -13.94 14.33 9.30
C SER A 462 -13.11 13.21 8.68
N SER A 463 -11.79 13.17 8.91
CA SER A 463 -10.95 12.07 8.42
C SER A 463 -11.35 10.73 9.03
N VAL A 464 -11.68 10.67 10.33
CA VAL A 464 -12.18 9.45 11.00
C VAL A 464 -13.39 8.88 10.28
N THR A 465 -14.31 9.74 9.82
CA THR A 465 -15.50 9.31 9.06
C THR A 465 -15.10 8.60 7.76
N THR A 466 -14.13 9.13 7.03
CA THR A 466 -13.58 8.49 5.82
C THR A 466 -12.92 7.15 6.16
N PHE A 467 -12.13 7.10 7.23
CA PHE A 467 -11.49 5.86 7.70
C PHE A 467 -12.50 4.78 8.11
N ASP A 468 -13.54 5.13 8.86
CA ASP A 468 -14.61 4.20 9.27
C ASP A 468 -15.40 3.69 8.06
N ALA A 469 -15.75 4.59 7.12
CA ALA A 469 -16.41 4.20 5.87
C ALA A 469 -15.56 3.19 5.08
N MET A 470 -14.29 3.48 4.86
CA MET A 470 -13.37 2.56 4.18
C MET A 470 -13.11 1.26 4.95
N ALA A 471 -13.05 1.29 6.29
CA ALA A 471 -12.89 0.10 7.11
C ALA A 471 -14.09 -0.84 6.99
N SER A 472 -15.31 -0.28 6.91
CA SER A 472 -16.56 -1.05 6.81
C SER A 472 -16.65 -1.94 5.55
N THR A 473 -15.98 -1.55 4.47
CA THR A 473 -15.87 -2.33 3.22
C THR A 473 -15.13 -3.66 3.41
N GLY A 474 -14.29 -3.76 4.45
CA GLY A 474 -13.36 -4.88 4.66
C GLY A 474 -12.26 -4.98 3.58
N MET A 475 -12.06 -3.93 2.79
CA MET A 475 -11.09 -3.88 1.69
C MET A 475 -9.81 -3.13 2.04
N SER A 476 -9.78 -2.37 3.15
CA SER A 476 -8.60 -1.67 3.64
C SER A 476 -8.24 -2.12 5.06
N ARG A 477 -7.23 -2.99 5.17
CA ARG A 477 -6.67 -3.40 6.45
C ARG A 477 -6.05 -2.24 7.24
N ILE A 478 -5.56 -1.22 6.52
CA ILE A 478 -4.98 -0.03 7.14
C ILE A 478 -6.09 0.76 7.81
N CYS A 479 -7.22 1.00 7.13
CA CYS A 479 -8.35 1.69 7.75
C CYS A 479 -8.96 0.90 8.92
N GLU A 480 -9.10 -0.42 8.80
CA GLU A 480 -9.58 -1.28 9.90
C GLU A 480 -8.78 -1.10 11.19
N LYS A 481 -7.47 -0.87 11.08
CA LYS A 481 -6.57 -0.67 12.22
C LYS A 481 -6.45 0.79 12.65
N ALA A 482 -6.40 1.71 11.69
CA ALA A 482 -6.25 3.13 11.95
C ALA A 482 -7.51 3.75 12.57
N ALA A 483 -8.71 3.36 12.13
CA ALA A 483 -9.94 4.04 12.55
C ALA A 483 -10.18 4.01 14.08
N PRO A 484 -10.01 2.87 14.80
CA PRO A 484 -10.08 2.85 16.26
C PRO A 484 -9.08 3.79 16.95
N ILE A 485 -7.85 3.85 16.44
CA ILE A 485 -6.78 4.72 16.97
C ILE A 485 -7.18 6.18 16.81
N LEU A 486 -7.59 6.57 15.60
CA LEU A 486 -7.98 7.95 15.32
C LEU A 486 -9.21 8.39 16.14
N ARG A 487 -10.19 7.50 16.34
CA ARG A 487 -11.34 7.78 17.23
C ARG A 487 -10.91 8.12 18.65
N HIS A 488 -9.94 7.38 19.20
CA HIS A 488 -9.41 7.66 20.52
C HIS A 488 -8.65 8.98 20.58
N LEU A 489 -7.84 9.29 19.56
CA LEU A 489 -7.15 10.58 19.45
C LEU A 489 -8.16 11.74 19.43
N CYS A 490 -9.25 11.64 18.66
CA CYS A 490 -10.31 12.67 18.63
C CYS A 490 -11.06 12.82 19.96
N ALA A 491 -11.38 11.70 20.62
CA ALA A 491 -12.11 11.69 21.89
C ALA A 491 -11.30 12.30 23.04
N ASN A 492 -9.98 12.32 22.90
CA ASN A 492 -9.10 12.83 23.92
C ASN A 492 -9.07 14.37 23.94
N SER A 493 -9.85 14.91 24.86
CA SER A 493 -9.95 16.36 25.06
C SER A 493 -8.62 17.02 25.48
N ASN A 494 -7.66 16.28 26.04
CA ASN A 494 -6.38 16.85 26.45
C ASN A 494 -5.48 17.24 25.26
N LEU A 495 -5.58 16.55 24.12
CA LEU A 495 -4.79 16.87 22.92
C LEU A 495 -5.23 18.18 22.25
N PHE A 496 -6.46 18.61 22.53
CA PHE A 496 -7.05 19.82 21.94
C PHE A 496 -7.38 20.87 23.01
N SER A 497 -6.93 20.68 24.25
CA SER A 497 -7.11 21.63 25.34
C SER A 497 -5.86 22.49 25.49
N LEU A 498 -6.02 23.80 25.39
CA LEU A 498 -4.99 24.78 25.73
C LEU A 498 -4.70 24.74 27.24
N LYS A 499 -3.87 23.82 27.71
CA LYS A 499 -3.37 23.80 29.09
C LYS A 499 -1.86 23.98 29.11
N ASN A 500 -1.36 24.65 30.15
CA ASN A 500 0.06 24.76 30.45
C ASN A 500 0.67 23.35 30.51
N LEU A 501 1.58 23.05 29.58
CA LEU A 501 2.41 21.85 29.63
C LEU A 501 3.11 21.80 30.99
N GLN A 502 2.80 20.80 31.81
CA GLN A 502 3.63 20.55 32.99
C GLN A 502 5.00 20.07 32.53
N PRO A 503 6.10 20.50 33.18
CA PRO A 503 7.44 20.02 32.84
C PRO A 503 7.48 18.49 32.94
N VAL A 504 8.06 17.86 31.91
CA VAL A 504 8.22 16.41 31.81
C VAL A 504 8.92 15.90 33.07
N GLN A 505 8.22 15.09 33.88
CA GLN A 505 8.91 14.22 34.84
C GLN A 505 9.74 13.22 34.04
N GLU A 506 11.03 13.10 34.38
CA GLU A 506 12.01 12.28 33.69
C GLU A 506 11.43 10.92 33.26
N ILE A 507 11.35 10.71 31.95
CA ILE A 507 11.07 9.40 31.37
C ILE A 507 12.26 8.50 31.74
N PRO A 508 12.07 7.31 32.33
CA PRO A 508 13.17 6.40 32.61
C PRO A 508 13.95 6.13 31.32
N GLN A 509 15.27 6.36 31.34
CA GLN A 509 16.19 6.36 30.19
C GLN A 509 16.40 5.01 29.49
N THR A 510 15.41 4.13 29.41
CA THR A 510 15.54 2.83 28.76
C THR A 510 14.33 2.48 27.90
N LEU A 511 14.00 3.33 26.91
CA LEU A 511 13.26 2.88 25.73
C LEU A 511 14.28 2.37 24.71
N HIS A 512 14.56 1.07 24.75
CA HIS A 512 15.33 0.43 23.68
C HIS A 512 14.55 0.54 22.35
N PRO A 513 15.25 0.73 21.21
CA PRO A 513 14.63 0.70 19.89
C PRO A 513 13.79 -0.56 19.72
N LEU A 514 12.54 -0.43 19.29
CA LEU A 514 11.67 -1.55 18.95
C LEU A 514 12.15 -2.20 17.64
N THR A 515 13.23 -2.98 17.70
CA THR A 515 13.60 -3.88 16.60
C THR A 515 12.70 -5.10 16.59
N PRO A 516 11.99 -5.42 15.49
CA PRO A 516 11.51 -6.78 15.30
C PRO A 516 12.74 -7.70 15.06
N PRO A 517 12.83 -8.88 15.70
CA PRO A 517 13.90 -9.80 15.37
C PRO A 517 13.71 -10.33 13.94
N LEU A 518 14.73 -10.16 13.11
CA LEU A 518 14.91 -10.97 11.92
C LEU A 518 15.11 -12.43 12.37
N SER A 519 14.07 -13.23 12.17
CA SER A 519 13.94 -14.69 12.35
C SER A 519 15.13 -15.50 12.90
N GLY A 520 14.90 -16.24 14.01
CA GLY A 520 15.62 -17.49 14.30
C GLY A 520 15.93 -17.76 15.78
N ASN A 521 15.20 -18.70 16.39
CA ASN A 521 15.50 -19.51 17.59
C ASN A 521 16.12 -18.86 18.85
N GLY A 522 15.43 -19.01 19.98
CA GLY A 522 16.04 -19.09 21.31
C GLY A 522 15.23 -18.41 22.40
N CYS A 523 14.62 -19.21 23.28
CA CYS A 523 14.11 -18.72 24.57
C CYS A 523 15.27 -18.13 25.38
N SER A 524 15.14 -16.90 25.85
CA SER A 524 15.93 -16.37 26.97
C SER A 524 15.06 -15.36 27.71
N GLU A 525 14.70 -15.70 28.94
CA GLU A 525 13.95 -14.85 29.87
C GLU A 525 14.82 -13.63 30.23
N GLY A 526 14.35 -12.43 29.85
CA GLY A 526 14.90 -11.15 30.28
C GLY A 526 13.99 -10.49 31.32
N GLN A 527 14.60 -9.89 32.34
CA GLN A 527 14.03 -9.43 33.62
C GLN A 527 12.76 -8.56 33.53
N ALA A 528 11.85 -8.77 34.49
CA ALA A 528 10.60 -8.03 34.67
C ALA A 528 10.84 -6.59 35.15
N TYR A 529 10.43 -5.61 34.35
CA TYR A 529 10.28 -4.21 34.76
C TYR A 529 8.88 -3.98 35.36
N SER A 530 8.81 -3.23 36.47
CA SER A 530 7.55 -2.80 37.09
C SER A 530 7.23 -1.37 36.61
N PRO A 531 6.08 -1.11 35.95
CA PRO A 531 5.81 0.21 35.39
C PRO A 531 5.17 1.15 36.43
N THR A 532 5.70 2.37 36.53
CA THR A 532 5.06 3.49 37.20
C THR A 532 3.94 4.03 36.31
N MET A 533 2.78 4.35 36.90
CA MET A 533 1.57 4.82 36.20
C MET A 533 1.81 6.17 35.51
N LEU A 534 2.03 6.17 34.19
CA LEU A 534 2.06 7.37 33.36
C LEU A 534 0.61 7.83 33.09
N HIS A 535 0.25 9.05 33.51
CA HIS A 535 -1.03 9.66 33.19
C HIS A 535 -1.08 10.16 31.72
N THR A 536 -1.67 9.31 30.89
CA THR A 536 -2.47 9.51 29.65
C THR A 536 -2.02 10.48 28.54
N THR A 537 -1.70 9.86 27.39
CA THR A 537 -1.87 10.28 25.98
C THR A 537 -0.87 11.21 25.29
N SER A 538 -0.51 12.40 25.81
CA SER A 538 0.51 13.24 25.11
C SER A 538 1.88 12.59 25.17
N GLN A 539 2.29 12.12 26.35
CA GLN A 539 3.56 11.40 26.55
C GLN A 539 3.63 10.08 25.79
N GLN A 540 2.50 9.39 25.58
CA GLN A 540 2.46 8.15 24.80
C GLN A 540 2.57 8.43 23.30
N LEU A 541 1.94 9.50 22.81
CA LEU A 541 2.08 9.94 21.41
C LEU A 541 3.47 10.51 21.11
N GLU A 542 4.07 11.18 22.10
CA GLU A 542 5.47 11.62 22.08
C GLU A 542 6.42 10.43 22.01
N ALA A 543 6.32 9.50 22.97
CA ALA A 543 7.11 8.26 22.96
C ALA A 543 6.91 7.49 21.65
N PHE A 544 5.69 7.50 21.08
CA PHE A 544 5.42 6.87 19.79
C PHE A 544 6.13 7.55 18.63
N LEU A 545 6.00 8.87 18.48
CA LEU A 545 6.70 9.60 17.43
C LEU A 545 8.22 9.49 17.56
N GLU A 546 8.75 9.38 18.78
CA GLU A 546 10.17 9.16 19.08
C GLU A 546 10.62 7.72 18.78
N THR A 547 9.81 6.73 19.14
CA THR A 547 10.15 5.30 19.01
C THR A 547 9.93 4.77 17.60
N LEU A 548 9.03 5.37 16.80
CA LEU A 548 8.84 4.97 15.41
C LEU A 548 10.12 5.20 14.62
N GLN A 549 10.75 4.10 14.21
CA GLN A 549 11.90 4.15 13.33
C GLN A 549 11.47 4.78 12.00
N PRO A 550 12.27 5.66 11.38
CA PRO A 550 11.83 6.33 10.16
C PRO A 550 11.53 5.34 9.01
N SER A 551 12.02 4.10 9.04
CA SER A 551 11.62 3.02 8.13
C SER A 551 10.13 2.63 8.25
N GLN A 552 9.55 2.75 9.45
CA GLN A 552 8.14 2.48 9.71
C GLN A 552 7.22 3.57 9.14
N TRP A 553 7.78 4.71 8.73
CA TRP A 553 7.05 5.80 8.09
C TRP A 553 6.96 5.66 6.57
N LEU A 554 7.76 4.76 6.00
CA LEU A 554 7.95 4.66 4.56
C LEU A 554 7.07 3.57 3.92
N SER A 555 6.60 2.60 4.69
CA SER A 555 5.80 1.49 4.17
C SER A 555 4.76 0.99 5.18
N PRO A 556 3.52 0.71 4.72
CA PRO A 556 2.50 0.07 5.56
C PRO A 556 2.90 -1.32 6.07
N ALA A 557 3.88 -1.98 5.44
CA ALA A 557 4.38 -3.27 5.89
C ALA A 557 5.34 -3.16 7.09
N ALA A 558 5.94 -1.98 7.30
CA ALA A 558 6.93 -1.74 8.34
C ALA A 558 6.30 -1.24 9.66
N ILE A 559 5.05 -0.76 9.62
CA ILE A 559 4.37 -0.24 10.83
C ILE A 559 3.94 -1.39 11.76
N THR A 560 4.30 -1.27 13.03
CA THR A 560 3.96 -2.21 14.10
C THR A 560 2.61 -1.85 14.73
N TRP A 561 1.52 -2.22 14.05
CA TRP A 561 0.17 -1.92 14.51
C TRP A 561 -0.17 -2.42 15.92
N ASN A 562 0.47 -3.49 16.41
CA ASN A 562 0.21 -4.01 17.76
C ASN A 562 0.72 -3.06 18.85
N ASP A 563 1.72 -2.24 18.55
CA ASP A 563 2.24 -1.25 19.51
C ASP A 563 1.20 -0.14 19.74
N TRP A 564 0.37 0.13 18.74
CA TRP A 564 -0.76 1.05 18.87
C TRP A 564 -1.83 0.51 19.81
N ASP A 565 -2.15 -0.79 19.75
CA ASP A 565 -3.10 -1.41 20.68
C ASP A 565 -2.58 -1.28 22.13
N MET A 566 -1.26 -1.43 22.34
CA MET A 566 -0.64 -1.25 23.66
C MET A 566 -0.64 0.21 24.15
N ILE A 567 -0.47 1.17 23.25
CA ILE A 567 -0.58 2.61 23.56
C ILE A 567 -2.01 2.97 23.98
N MET A 568 -2.99 2.35 23.34
CA MET A 568 -4.41 2.63 23.49
C MET A 568 -5.04 1.96 24.72
N ASP A 569 -4.68 0.70 25.00
CA ASP A 569 -5.27 -0.11 26.08
C ASP A 569 -4.42 -0.08 27.37
N GLY A 570 -3.19 0.46 27.31
CA GLY A 570 -2.21 0.36 28.39
C GLY A 570 -1.62 -1.05 28.51
N TYR A 571 -0.47 -1.19 29.20
CA TYR A 571 0.05 -2.51 29.52
C TYR A 571 -0.96 -3.25 30.40
N PRO A 572 -1.35 -4.50 30.05
CA PRO A 572 -2.19 -5.29 30.95
C PRO A 572 -1.43 -5.47 32.27
N ASN A 573 -2.03 -5.02 33.37
CA ASN A 573 -1.49 -5.18 34.71
C ASN A 573 -1.11 -6.66 34.93
N SER A 574 0.17 -6.92 35.19
CA SER A 574 0.69 -8.22 35.62
C SER A 574 0.17 -8.67 37.00
N ALA A 575 -0.74 -7.91 37.61
CA ALA A 575 -1.37 -8.22 38.90
C ALA A 575 -2.35 -9.42 38.86
N GLY A 576 -2.66 -9.99 37.67
CA GLY A 576 -3.62 -11.09 37.53
C GLY A 576 -3.04 -12.50 37.43
N LEU A 577 -1.72 -12.69 37.41
CA LEU A 577 -1.10 -14.01 37.15
C LEU A 577 -0.64 -14.77 38.41
N PHE A 578 -0.93 -14.27 39.61
CA PHE A 578 -0.69 -14.97 40.88
C PHE A 578 -1.91 -15.00 41.81
N SER A 579 -3.10 -15.22 41.25
CA SER A 579 -4.24 -15.67 42.05
C SER A 579 -5.14 -16.59 41.23
N THR A 580 -4.76 -17.87 41.19
CA THR A 580 -5.60 -19.07 41.39
C THR A 580 -4.73 -20.30 41.26
#